data_AF-A0A350QT26-F1
#
_entry.id   AF-A0A350QT26-F1
#
_cell.length_a   1.000
_cell.length_b   1.000
_cell.length_c   1.000
_cell.angle_alpha   90.00
_cell.angle_beta   90.00
_cell.angle_gamma   90.00
#
_symmetry.space_group_name_H-M   'P 1'
#
loop_
_entity.id
_entity.type
_entity.pdbx_description
1 polymer ?
#
loop_
_entity_poly.entity_id
_entity_poly.type
_entity_poly.pdbx_seq_one_letter_code
_entity_poly.pdbx_strand_id
1 'polypeptide(L)'
;FQGGVPTSGRFDFTGPVYDALERLRWISRAYVEAGWTPQSPEGSQGKATQVFTKPLRNKPLKRVVTITAVASQTEGSVLVELHSEALTSE
;
A
#
# COMPACT_ATOMS: atom_id res chain seq x y z
N PHE A 1 -1.91 -26.48 12.29
CA PHE A 1 -2.13 -25.04 12.08
C PHE A 1 -2.67 -24.86 10.66
N GLN A 2 -3.97 -24.84 10.36
CA GLN A 2 -5.03 -23.87 10.70
C GLN A 2 -4.66 -22.41 10.33
N GLY A 3 -5.37 -21.85 9.34
CA GLY A 3 -5.51 -20.41 9.10
C GLY A 3 -4.45 -19.77 8.23
N GLY A 4 -4.46 -20.01 6.92
CA GLY A 4 -3.82 -19.11 5.96
C GLY A 4 -4.53 -17.76 6.02
N VAL A 5 -3.88 -16.75 6.60
CA VAL A 5 -4.36 -15.35 6.55
C VAL A 5 -4.48 -14.98 5.07
N PRO A 6 -5.62 -14.45 4.58
CA PRO A 6 -5.74 -14.04 3.19
C PRO A 6 -4.52 -13.21 2.80
N THR A 7 -3.76 -13.74 1.83
CA THR A 7 -2.45 -13.22 1.42
C THR A 7 -2.56 -12.10 0.39
N SER A 8 -3.78 -11.68 0.07
CA SER A 8 -4.10 -10.60 -0.84
C SER A 8 -5.43 -9.96 -0.44
N GLY A 9 -5.43 -8.64 -0.29
CA GLY A 9 -6.63 -7.82 -0.09
C GLY A 9 -6.53 -6.58 -0.97
N ARG A 10 -7.64 -6.21 -1.63
CA ARG A 10 -7.73 -5.10 -2.56
C ARG A 10 -8.85 -4.15 -2.14
N PHE A 11 -8.54 -2.85 -2.11
CA PHE A 11 -9.52 -1.79 -1.86
C PHE A 11 -9.40 -0.72 -2.95
N ASP A 12 -10.51 -0.44 -3.62
CA ASP A 12 -10.60 0.58 -4.67
C ASP A 12 -11.47 1.75 -4.19
N PHE A 13 -10.92 2.96 -4.30
CA PHE A 13 -11.63 4.20 -4.00
C PHE A 13 -11.68 5.06 -5.25
N THR A 14 -12.87 5.43 -5.73
CA THR A 14 -13.04 6.35 -6.87
C THR A 14 -13.79 7.60 -6.43
N GLY A 15 -13.38 8.78 -6.89
CA GLY A 15 -14.02 10.05 -6.59
C GLY A 15 -13.29 11.24 -7.23
N PRO A 16 -13.63 12.48 -6.86
CA PRO A 16 -12.86 13.66 -7.26
C PRO A 16 -11.37 13.50 -6.95
N VAL A 17 -10.51 14.06 -7.81
CA VAL A 17 -9.04 13.91 -7.66
C VAL A 17 -8.54 14.35 -6.27
N TYR A 18 -9.11 15.41 -5.71
CA TYR A 18 -8.75 15.90 -4.38
C TYR A 18 -9.08 14.88 -3.27
N ASP A 19 -10.24 14.22 -3.34
CA ASP A 19 -10.65 13.21 -2.38
C ASP A 19 -9.74 11.98 -2.42
N ALA A 20 -9.29 11.59 -3.62
CA ALA A 20 -8.33 10.49 -3.80
C ALA A 20 -6.96 10.83 -3.19
N LEU A 21 -6.47 12.05 -3.39
CA LEU A 21 -5.21 12.53 -2.82
C LEU A 21 -5.26 12.64 -1.29
N GLU A 22 -6.36 13.16 -0.73
CA GLU A 22 -6.54 13.18 0.73
C GLU A 22 -6.59 11.76 1.28
N ARG A 23 -7.35 10.83 0.66
CA ARG A 23 -7.35 9.42 1.08
C ARG A 23 -5.96 8.80 1.05
N LEU A 24 -5.18 9.03 0.00
CA LEU A 24 -3.79 8.57 -0.09
C LEU A 24 -2.95 9.09 1.09
N ARG A 25 -3.06 10.39 1.41
CA ARG A 25 -2.35 11.03 2.52
C ARG A 25 -2.72 10.38 3.87
N TRP A 26 -4.00 10.18 4.12
CA TRP A 26 -4.50 9.55 5.35
C TRP A 26 -4.05 8.09 5.48
N ILE A 27 -4.18 7.28 4.41
CA ILE A 27 -3.77 5.87 4.43
C ILE A 27 -2.25 5.75 4.66
N SER A 28 -1.45 6.55 3.94
CA SER A 28 0.01 6.55 4.07
C SER A 28 0.44 6.87 5.51
N ARG A 29 -0.17 7.89 6.12
CA ARG A 29 0.08 8.26 7.52
C ARG A 29 -0.26 7.12 8.49
N ALA A 30 -1.39 6.46 8.30
CA ALA A 30 -1.82 5.36 9.17
C ALA A 30 -0.82 4.18 9.16
N TYR A 31 -0.24 3.85 8.00
CA TYR A 31 0.78 2.79 7.92
C TYR A 31 2.07 3.16 8.64
N VAL A 32 2.55 4.40 8.51
CA VAL A 32 3.74 4.88 9.23
C VAL A 32 3.50 4.84 10.75
N GLU A 33 2.36 5.35 11.22
CA GLU A 33 1.98 5.32 12.64
C GLU A 33 1.84 3.88 13.18
N ALA A 34 1.42 2.93 12.34
CA ALA A 34 1.37 1.51 12.68
C ALA A 34 2.75 0.79 12.61
N GLY A 35 3.84 1.54 12.42
CA GLY A 35 5.20 1.03 12.41
C GLY A 35 5.59 0.26 11.14
N TRP A 36 5.01 0.62 9.99
CA TRP A 36 5.46 0.14 8.69
C TRP A 36 6.55 1.05 8.14
N THR A 37 7.50 0.47 7.41
CA THR A 37 8.60 1.20 6.80
C THR A 37 8.23 1.58 5.36
N PRO A 38 8.11 2.88 5.03
CA PRO A 38 7.93 3.32 3.65
C PRO A 38 9.19 3.05 2.83
N GLN A 39 9.00 2.61 1.59
CA GLN A 39 10.05 2.60 0.57
C GLN A 39 10.02 3.91 -0.24
N SER A 40 10.99 4.13 -1.12
CA SER A 40 10.98 5.31 -2.00
C SER A 40 9.71 5.32 -2.86
N PRO A 41 8.90 6.39 -2.85
CA PRO A 41 7.75 6.49 -3.73
C PRO A 41 8.20 6.57 -5.18
N GLU A 42 7.47 5.90 -6.06
CA GLU A 42 7.61 6.02 -7.51
C GLU A 42 6.41 6.81 -8.05
N GLY A 43 6.61 7.72 -9.00
CA GLY A 43 5.49 8.49 -9.54
C GLY A 43 5.79 9.25 -10.83
N SER A 44 4.73 9.50 -11.57
CA SER A 44 4.65 10.37 -12.74
C SER A 44 3.50 11.37 -12.58
N GLN A 45 3.34 12.28 -13.55
CA GLN A 45 2.11 13.08 -13.62
C GLN A 45 0.90 12.14 -13.77
N GLY A 46 0.00 12.17 -12.78
CA GLY A 46 -1.24 11.39 -12.78
C GLY A 46 -1.14 9.97 -12.22
N LYS A 47 0.02 9.52 -11.72
CA LYS A 47 0.14 8.24 -11.00
C LYS A 47 1.23 8.29 -9.94
N ALA A 48 0.94 7.81 -8.74
CA ALA A 48 1.91 7.66 -7.67
C ALA A 48 1.75 6.29 -7.00
N THR A 49 2.86 5.63 -6.73
CA THR A 49 2.93 4.34 -6.04
C THR A 49 3.79 4.50 -4.79
N GLN A 50 3.26 4.07 -3.65
CA GLN A 50 3.97 4.03 -2.38
C GLN A 50 3.94 2.61 -1.84
N VAL A 51 5.11 2.04 -1.58
CA VAL A 51 5.25 0.72 -0.98
C VAL A 51 5.60 0.86 0.50
N PHE A 52 4.99 0.05 1.34
CA PHE A 52 5.28 -0.09 2.77
C PHE A 52 5.63 -1.53 3.09
N THR A 53 6.60 -1.75 3.96
CA THR A 53 7.00 -3.08 4.40
C THR A 53 6.99 -3.21 5.91
N LYS A 54 6.66 -4.41 6.40
CA LYS A 54 6.75 -4.74 7.82
C LYS A 54 7.24 -6.18 8.00
N PRO A 55 8.38 -6.41 8.67
CA PRO A 55 8.84 -7.76 8.92
C PRO A 55 7.88 -8.49 9.87
N LEU A 56 7.58 -9.76 9.58
CA LEU A 56 6.85 -10.61 10.52
C LEU A 56 7.85 -11.16 11.54
N ARG A 57 7.77 -10.66 12.78
CA ARG A 57 8.53 -11.24 13.89
C ARG A 57 8.17 -12.73 13.97
N ASN A 58 9.18 -13.60 13.93
CA ASN A 58 9.08 -15.07 14.00
C ASN A 58 8.77 -15.82 12.69
N LYS A 59 8.79 -15.18 11.52
CA LYS A 59 8.72 -15.89 10.23
C LYS A 59 9.70 -15.27 9.22
N PRO A 60 10.27 -16.05 8.28
CA PRO A 60 11.09 -15.52 7.19
C PRO A 60 10.22 -14.84 6.12
N LEU A 61 9.29 -13.97 6.54
CA LEU A 61 8.31 -13.31 5.70
C LEU A 61 8.28 -11.82 6.05
N LYS A 62 8.00 -10.98 5.05
CA LYS A 62 7.59 -9.60 5.24
C LYS A 62 6.17 -9.41 4.73
N ARG A 63 5.41 -8.54 5.39
CA ARG A 63 4.18 -7.98 4.81
C ARG A 63 4.57 -6.81 3.93
N VAL A 64 3.92 -6.70 2.79
CA VAL A 64 4.09 -5.61 1.84
C VAL A 64 2.72 -5.02 1.58
N VAL A 65 2.63 -3.69 1.64
CA VAL A 65 1.45 -2.94 1.22
C VAL A 65 1.88 -2.05 0.07
N THR A 66 1.20 -2.16 -1.06
CA THR A 66 1.36 -1.29 -2.21
C THR A 66 0.13 -0.41 -2.32
N ILE A 67 0.34 0.91 -2.26
CA ILE A 67 -0.71 1.89 -2.52
C ILE A 67 -0.43 2.52 -3.87
N THR A 68 -1.35 2.37 -4.80
CA THR A 68 -1.29 3.02 -6.12
C THR A 68 -2.41 4.04 -6.22
N ALA A 69 -2.06 5.30 -6.38
CA ALA A 69 -2.98 6.36 -6.72
C ALA A 69 -2.87 6.69 -8.21
N VAL A 70 -4.00 6.82 -8.89
CA VAL A 70 -4.10 7.34 -10.26
C VAL A 70 -4.99 8.57 -10.20
N ALA A 71 -4.58 9.64 -10.87
CA ALA A 71 -5.25 10.93 -10.88
C ALA A 71 -5.35 11.42 -12.32
N SER A 72 -6.56 11.83 -12.70
CA SER A 72 -6.86 12.58 -13.92
C SER A 72 -7.23 14.02 -13.54
N GLN A 73 -7.64 14.83 -14.52
CA GLN A 73 -8.08 16.21 -14.26
C GLN A 73 -9.36 16.28 -13.40
N THR A 74 -10.20 15.25 -13.44
CA THR A 74 -11.54 15.27 -12.79
C THR A 74 -11.71 14.18 -11.74
N GLU A 75 -11.08 13.03 -11.94
CA GLU A 75 -11.24 11.85 -11.08
C GLU A 75 -9.90 11.35 -10.57
N GLY A 76 -9.92 10.77 -9.37
CA GLY A 76 -8.81 10.00 -8.83
C GLY A 76 -9.27 8.65 -8.33
N SER A 77 -8.37 7.68 -8.39
CA SER A 77 -8.55 6.35 -7.84
C SER A 77 -7.39 5.96 -6.94
N VAL A 78 -7.67 5.33 -5.80
CA VAL A 78 -6.64 4.72 -4.94
C VAL A 78 -6.90 3.22 -4.84
N LEU A 79 -5.86 2.45 -5.17
CA LEU A 79 -5.78 1.01 -5.04
C LEU A 79 -4.82 0.68 -3.89
N VAL A 80 -5.28 -0.08 -2.90
CA VAL A 80 -4.42 -0.64 -1.83
C VAL A 80 -4.36 -2.15 -1.97
N GLU A 81 -3.16 -2.68 -2.13
CA GLU A 81 -2.87 -4.11 -2.20
C GLU A 81 -2.02 -4.51 -1.00
N LEU A 82 -2.40 -5.58 -0.31
CA LEU A 82 -1.66 -6.13 0.82
C LEU A 82 -1.23 -7.56 0.50
N HIS A 83 0.07 -7.86 0.49
CA HIS A 83 0.57 -9.21 0.28
C HIS A 83 1.69 -9.60 1.25
N SER A 84 2.10 -10.87 1.20
CA SER A 84 3.22 -11.40 1.98
C SER A 84 4.29 -11.93 1.04
N GLU A 85 5.54 -11.53 1.24
CA GLU A 85 6.69 -11.99 0.47
C GLU A 85 7.66 -12.71 1.39
N ALA A 86 8.40 -13.70 0.87
CA ALA A 86 9.52 -14.27 1.59
C ALA A 86 10.61 -13.21 1.80
N LEU A 87 11.27 -13.24 2.95
CA LEU A 87 12.55 -12.57 3.09
C LEU A 87 13.53 -13.38 2.23
N THR A 88 13.98 -12.83 1.11
CA THR A 88 15.00 -13.45 0.28
C THR A 88 16.21 -13.76 1.16
N SER A 89 16.47 -15.04 1.40
CA SER A 89 17.74 -15.52 1.92
C SER A 89 18.69 -15.55 0.72
N GLU A 90 19.63 -14.60 0.68
CA GLU A 90 20.86 -14.76 -0.11
C GLU A 90 21.75 -15.84 0.52
#